data_AF-A0A5A9YPH4-F1
#
_entry.id   AF-A0A5A9YPH4-F1
#
_cell.length_a   1.000
_cell.length_b   1.000
_cell.length_c   1.000
_cell.angle_alpha   90.00
_cell.angle_beta   90.00
_cell.angle_gamma   90.00
#
_symmetry.space_group_name_H-M   'P 1'
#
loop_
_entity.id
_entity.type
_entity.pdbx_description
1 polymer ?
#
loop_
_entity_poly.entity_id
_entity_poly.type
_entity_poly.pdbx_seq_one_letter_code
_entity_poly.pdbx_strand_id
1 'polypeptide(L)'
;TALAAAEADVLGAEANLANAEANLQRQQALIEQARAKVRAEQAELVFARHEQSRYQTLASKGAGSLQNAQQAQSRIDTASARLAEGQAAVDATRKQVSVLEARVGQARGDLQRMQA
;
A
#
# COMPACT_ATOMS: atom_id res chain seq x y z
N THR A 1 -25.43 24.09 -31.64
CA THR A 1 -25.59 25.50 -31.20
C THR A 1 -24.51 25.81 -30.18
N ALA A 2 -24.23 27.08 -29.88
CA ALA A 2 -23.25 27.44 -28.84
C ALA A 2 -23.63 26.89 -27.46
N LEU A 3 -24.93 26.85 -27.13
CA LEU A 3 -25.46 26.23 -25.92
C LEU A 3 -25.13 24.73 -25.83
N ALA A 4 -25.42 23.97 -26.87
CA ALA A 4 -25.13 22.53 -26.89
C ALA A 4 -23.63 22.21 -26.76
N ALA A 5 -22.77 23.12 -27.24
CA ALA A 5 -21.31 22.98 -27.05
C ALA A 5 -20.92 23.21 -25.59
N ALA A 6 -21.42 24.28 -24.95
CA ALA A 6 -21.19 24.56 -23.54
C ALA A 6 -21.71 23.43 -22.62
N GLU A 7 -22.89 22.87 -22.91
CA GLU A 7 -23.44 21.72 -22.17
C GLU A 7 -22.54 20.49 -22.29
N ALA A 8 -21.99 20.23 -23.48
CA ALA A 8 -21.06 19.13 -23.70
C ALA A 8 -19.72 19.34 -22.96
N ASP A 9 -19.22 20.57 -22.89
CA ASP A 9 -17.99 20.92 -22.17
C ASP A 9 -18.16 20.72 -20.65
N VAL A 10 -19.32 21.11 -20.08
CA VAL A 10 -19.66 20.86 -18.67
C VAL A 10 -19.71 19.36 -18.40
N LEU A 11 -20.43 18.59 -19.23
CA LEU A 11 -20.54 17.14 -19.07
C LEU A 11 -19.16 16.46 -19.13
N GLY A 12 -18.28 16.91 -20.03
CA GLY A 12 -16.91 16.42 -20.11
C GLY A 12 -16.10 16.73 -18.84
N ALA A 13 -16.24 17.94 -18.30
CA ALA A 13 -15.57 18.33 -17.06
C ALA A 13 -16.08 17.54 -15.84
N GLU A 14 -17.38 17.27 -15.76
CA GLU A 14 -17.98 16.41 -14.72
C GLU A 14 -17.42 14.98 -14.79
N ALA A 15 -17.35 14.40 -15.99
CA ALA A 15 -16.78 13.07 -16.19
C ALA A 15 -15.30 13.00 -15.79
N ASN A 16 -14.53 14.05 -16.11
CA ASN A 16 -13.13 14.15 -15.72
C ASN A 16 -12.95 14.24 -14.19
N LEU A 17 -13.79 15.03 -13.50
CA LEU A 17 -13.78 15.11 -12.04
C LEU A 17 -14.13 13.76 -11.41
N ALA A 18 -15.21 13.11 -11.88
CA ALA A 18 -15.62 11.80 -11.40
C ALA A 18 -14.51 10.75 -11.60
N ASN A 19 -13.79 10.79 -12.72
CA ASN A 19 -12.65 9.91 -12.97
C ASN A 19 -11.48 10.18 -12.01
N ALA A 20 -11.17 11.45 -11.73
CA ALA A 20 -10.12 11.82 -10.79
C ALA A 20 -10.46 11.34 -9.36
N GLU A 21 -11.71 11.52 -8.92
CA GLU A 21 -12.20 11.08 -7.61
C GLU A 21 -12.19 9.54 -7.50
N ALA A 22 -12.63 8.83 -8.54
CA ALA A 22 -12.56 7.37 -8.59
C ALA A 22 -11.12 6.85 -8.50
N ASN A 23 -10.16 7.52 -9.14
CA ASN A 23 -8.75 7.17 -9.04
C ASN A 23 -8.18 7.40 -7.63
N LEU A 24 -8.58 8.48 -6.96
CA LEU A 24 -8.22 8.73 -5.57
C LEU A 24 -8.78 7.65 -4.64
N GLN A 25 -10.05 7.28 -4.81
CA GLN A 25 -10.67 6.20 -4.05
C GLN A 25 -9.96 4.85 -4.29
N ARG A 26 -9.61 4.54 -5.54
CA ARG A 26 -8.82 3.35 -5.89
C ARG A 26 -7.46 3.36 -5.18
N GLN A 27 -6.80 4.51 -5.09
CA GLN A 27 -5.53 4.63 -4.38
C GLN A 27 -5.68 4.34 -2.88
N GLN A 28 -6.79 4.74 -2.26
CA GLN A 28 -7.07 4.40 -0.86
C GLN A 28 -7.23 2.89 -0.66
N ALA A 29 -7.90 2.20 -1.58
CA ALA A 29 -8.02 0.74 -1.54
C ALA A 29 -6.65 0.04 -1.67
N LEU A 30 -5.76 0.54 -2.53
CA LEU A 30 -4.39 0.03 -2.66
C LEU A 30 -3.56 0.24 -1.39
N ILE A 31 -3.74 1.36 -0.70
CA ILE A 31 -3.08 1.61 0.60
C ILE A 31 -3.54 0.57 1.63
N GLU A 32 -4.83 0.27 1.70
CA GLU A 32 -5.35 -0.74 2.63
C GLU A 32 -4.87 -2.15 2.28
N GLN A 33 -4.78 -2.47 0.99
CA GLN A 33 -4.16 -3.73 0.54
C GLN A 33 -2.70 -3.82 0.97
N ALA A 34 -1.90 -2.76 0.76
CA ALA A 34 -0.49 -2.73 1.17
C ALA A 34 -0.33 -2.85 2.69
N ARG A 35 -1.19 -2.18 3.47
CA ARG A 35 -1.22 -2.32 4.93
C ARG A 35 -1.57 -3.75 5.36
N ALA A 36 -2.48 -4.42 4.67
CA ALA A 36 -2.80 -5.82 4.94
C ALA A 36 -1.60 -6.73 4.69
N LYS A 37 -0.84 -6.50 3.61
CA LYS A 37 0.41 -7.22 3.34
C LYS A 37 1.44 -7.03 4.45
N VAL A 38 1.65 -5.80 4.91
CA VAL A 38 2.54 -5.50 6.06
C VAL A 38 2.12 -6.24 7.33
N ARG A 39 0.81 -6.33 7.61
CA ARG A 39 0.32 -7.10 8.76
C ARG A 39 0.64 -8.60 8.63
N ALA A 40 0.55 -9.16 7.43
CA ALA A 40 0.92 -10.55 7.17
C ALA A 40 2.43 -10.77 7.36
N GLU A 41 3.28 -9.90 6.79
CA GLU A 41 4.74 -9.97 6.95
C GLU A 41 5.18 -9.80 8.41
N GLN A 42 4.49 -8.95 9.17
CA GLN A 42 4.71 -8.80 10.60
C GLN A 42 4.39 -10.10 11.35
N ALA A 43 3.32 -10.80 10.98
CA ALA A 43 2.97 -12.09 11.57
C ALA A 43 3.99 -13.18 11.20
N GLU A 44 4.49 -13.19 9.96
CA GLU A 44 5.57 -14.09 9.54
C GLU A 44 6.86 -13.86 10.36
N LEU A 45 7.23 -12.60 10.61
CA LEU A 45 8.38 -12.27 11.43
C LEU A 45 8.21 -12.74 12.88
N VAL A 46 7.03 -12.54 13.47
CA VAL A 46 6.71 -13.03 14.82
C VAL A 46 6.83 -14.55 14.88
N PHE A 47 6.28 -15.25 13.89
CA PHE A 47 6.39 -16.71 13.80
C PHE A 47 7.86 -17.16 13.68
N ALA A 48 8.66 -16.52 12.82
CA ALA A 48 10.08 -16.84 12.68
C ALA A 48 10.86 -16.67 14.00
N ARG A 49 10.53 -15.64 14.80
CA ARG A 49 11.11 -15.43 16.14
C ARG A 49 10.69 -16.53 17.13
N HIS A 50 9.44 -16.97 17.10
CA HIS A 50 8.98 -18.09 17.93
C HIS A 50 9.71 -19.39 17.56
N GLU A 51 9.89 -19.66 16.28
CA GLU A 51 10.64 -20.81 15.79
C GLU A 51 12.10 -20.78 16.26
N GLN A 52 12.76 -19.62 16.19
CA GLN A 52 14.12 -19.45 16.71
C GLN A 52 14.19 -19.76 18.22
N SER A 53 13.28 -19.21 19.02
CA SER A 53 13.22 -19.48 20.47
C SER A 53 13.02 -20.98 20.76
N ARG A 54 12.17 -21.66 19.98
CA ARG A 54 11.98 -23.11 20.07
C ARG A 54 13.27 -23.87 19.78
N TYR A 55 13.99 -23.51 18.72
CA TYR A 55 15.25 -24.18 18.37
C TYR A 55 16.36 -23.93 19.39
N GLN A 56 16.45 -22.72 19.95
CA GLN A 56 17.35 -22.42 21.06
C GLN A 56 17.06 -23.30 22.29
N THR A 57 15.78 -23.46 22.64
CA THR A 57 15.33 -24.31 23.75
C THR A 57 15.62 -25.80 23.52
N LEU A 58 15.47 -26.27 22.28
CA LEU A 58 15.83 -27.66 21.94
C LEU A 58 17.33 -27.87 22.06
N ALA A 59 18.13 -26.95 21.49
CA ALA A 59 19.58 -27.03 21.52
C ALA A 59 20.12 -27.05 22.96
N SER A 60 19.56 -26.23 23.86
CA SER A 60 19.95 -26.23 25.28
C SER A 60 19.63 -27.53 26.02
N LYS A 61 18.69 -28.35 25.49
CA LYS A 61 18.34 -29.67 26.00
C LYS A 61 19.15 -30.80 25.34
N GLY A 62 20.19 -30.47 24.57
CA GLY A 62 21.02 -31.42 23.84
C GLY A 62 20.37 -31.95 22.54
N ALA A 63 19.24 -31.37 22.11
CA ALA A 63 18.51 -31.77 20.92
C ALA A 63 18.60 -30.69 19.83
N GLY A 64 19.16 -30.99 18.66
CA GLY A 64 19.19 -30.06 17.52
C GLY A 64 20.59 -29.73 17.02
N SER A 65 20.66 -29.09 15.85
CA SER A 65 21.91 -28.81 15.13
C SER A 65 22.19 -27.30 15.01
N LEU A 66 23.47 -26.96 14.85
CA LEU A 66 23.91 -25.60 14.47
C LEU A 66 23.21 -25.13 13.17
N GLN A 67 22.99 -26.06 12.23
CA GLN A 67 22.28 -25.80 10.98
C GLN A 67 20.84 -25.31 11.23
N ASN A 68 20.10 -25.89 12.19
CA ASN A 68 18.74 -25.46 12.51
C ASN A 68 18.72 -24.02 13.06
N ALA A 69 19.69 -23.67 13.90
CA ALA A 69 19.83 -22.32 14.43
C ALA A 69 20.14 -21.30 13.32
N GLN A 70 21.07 -21.63 12.42
CA GLN A 70 21.39 -20.81 11.25
C GLN A 70 20.18 -20.62 10.32
N GLN A 71 19.42 -21.69 10.07
CA GLN A 71 18.21 -21.62 9.25
C GLN A 71 17.13 -20.75 9.92
N ALA A 72 16.96 -20.84 11.23
CA ALA A 72 16.01 -20.01 11.98
C ALA A 72 16.38 -18.53 11.92
N GLN A 73 17.67 -18.20 12.06
CA GLN A 73 18.16 -16.83 11.91
C GLN A 73 17.91 -16.29 10.50
N SER A 74 18.24 -17.06 9.46
CA SER A 74 18.00 -16.66 8.07
C SER A 74 16.52 -16.39 7.77
N ARG A 75 15.60 -17.16 8.38
CA ARG A 75 14.15 -16.90 8.29
C ARG A 75 13.74 -15.57 8.93
N ILE A 76 14.33 -15.22 10.08
CA ILE A 76 14.10 -13.91 10.72
C ILE A 76 14.62 -12.78 9.84
N ASP A 77 15.82 -12.91 9.29
CA ASP A 77 16.43 -11.87 8.45
C ASP A 77 15.59 -11.65 7.19
N THR A 78 15.14 -12.74 6.56
CA THR A 78 14.26 -12.71 5.39
C THR A 78 12.91 -12.06 5.71
N ALA A 79 12.26 -12.46 6.80
CA ALA A 79 10.97 -11.90 7.20
C ALA A 79 11.08 -10.42 7.59
N SER A 80 12.20 -10.02 8.20
CA SER A 80 12.49 -8.62 8.54
C SER A 80 12.67 -7.77 7.29
N ALA A 81 13.40 -8.29 6.29
CA ALA A 81 13.59 -7.61 5.01
C ALA A 81 12.25 -7.44 4.26
N ARG A 82 11.41 -8.48 4.23
CA ARG A 82 10.06 -8.40 3.63
C ARG A 82 9.18 -7.37 4.33
N LEU A 83 9.18 -7.35 5.65
CA LEU A 83 8.41 -6.35 6.42
C LEU A 83 8.87 -4.92 6.08
N ALA A 84 10.19 -4.69 5.98
CA ALA A 84 10.73 -3.39 5.60
C ALA A 84 10.33 -3.00 4.16
N GLU A 85 10.35 -3.95 3.22
CA GLU A 85 9.86 -3.75 1.85
C GLU A 85 8.37 -3.39 1.83
N GLY A 86 7.53 -4.12 2.56
CA GLY A 86 6.09 -3.85 2.64
C GLY A 86 5.79 -2.48 3.25
N GLN A 87 6.52 -2.07 4.29
CA GLN A 87 6.40 -0.74 4.87
C GLN A 87 6.76 0.35 3.85
N ALA A 88 7.85 0.19 3.11
CA ALA A 88 8.23 1.10 2.04
C ALA A 88 7.16 1.18 0.93
N ALA A 89 6.52 0.05 0.59
CA ALA A 89 5.42 0.02 -0.38
C ALA A 89 4.17 0.76 0.11
N VAL A 90 3.83 0.68 1.40
CA VAL A 90 2.76 1.49 2.01
C VAL A 90 3.08 2.98 1.89
N ASP A 91 4.32 3.38 2.16
CA ASP A 91 4.71 4.79 2.07
C ASP A 91 4.72 5.30 0.62
N ALA A 92 5.17 4.48 -0.34
CA ALA A 92 5.10 4.81 -1.77
C ALA A 92 3.65 5.01 -2.24
N THR A 93 2.74 4.10 -1.86
CA THR A 93 1.31 4.22 -2.21
C THR A 93 0.64 5.43 -1.54
N ARG A 94 1.04 5.78 -0.32
CA ARG A 94 0.58 7.02 0.36
C ARG A 94 1.02 8.28 -0.37
N LYS A 95 2.27 8.37 -0.84
CA LYS A 95 2.78 9.56 -1.53
C LYS A 95 1.97 9.90 -2.78
N GLN A 96 1.42 8.88 -3.46
CA GLN A 96 0.58 9.06 -4.64
C GLN A 96 -0.75 9.79 -4.36
N VAL A 97 -1.23 9.80 -3.10
CA VAL A 97 -2.47 10.48 -2.70
C VAL A 97 -2.41 11.97 -3.00
N SER A 98 -1.31 12.64 -2.61
CA SER A 98 -1.16 14.09 -2.83
C SER A 98 -1.26 14.49 -4.31
N VAL A 99 -0.71 13.67 -5.21
CA VAL A 99 -0.79 13.87 -6.67
C VAL A 99 -2.22 13.71 -7.16
N LEU A 100 -2.97 12.75 -6.61
CA LEU A 100 -4.36 12.51 -7.00
C LEU A 100 -5.31 13.57 -6.43
N GLU A 101 -5.08 14.03 -5.21
CA GLU A 101 -5.80 15.17 -4.61
C GLU A 101 -5.61 16.44 -5.45
N ALA A 102 -4.39 16.72 -5.90
CA ALA A 102 -4.12 17.84 -6.81
C ALA A 102 -4.88 17.71 -8.13
N ARG A 103 -4.98 16.50 -8.70
CA ARG A 103 -5.75 16.25 -9.93
C ARG A 103 -7.26 16.42 -9.71
N VAL A 104 -7.80 15.99 -8.57
CA VAL A 104 -9.19 16.25 -8.19
C VAL A 104 -9.44 17.76 -8.07
N GLY A 105 -8.53 18.49 -7.40
CA GLY A 105 -8.62 19.94 -7.28
C GLY A 105 -8.60 20.66 -8.64
N GLN A 106 -7.70 20.23 -9.54
CA GLN A 106 -7.64 20.76 -10.91
C GLN A 106 -8.95 20.50 -11.67
N ALA A 107 -9.43 19.25 -11.71
CA ALA A 107 -10.65 18.89 -12.42
C ALA A 107 -11.88 19.62 -11.86
N ARG A 108 -11.94 19.84 -10.53
CA ARG A 108 -12.98 20.62 -9.89
C ARG A 108 -12.94 22.09 -10.30
N GLY A 109 -11.74 22.69 -10.34
CA GLY A 109 -11.56 24.05 -10.82
C GLY A 109 -11.93 24.21 -12.30
N ASP A 110 -11.61 23.21 -13.13
CA ASP A 110 -11.98 23.19 -14.55
C ASP A 110 -13.50 23.13 -14.72
N LEU A 111 -14.19 22.27 -13.97
CA LEU A 111 -15.66 22.21 -13.95
C LEU A 111 -16.29 23.54 -13.53
N GLN A 112 -15.78 24.17 -12.47
CA GLN A 112 -16.28 25.47 -12.01
C GLN A 112 -16.15 26.56 -13.08
N ARG A 113 -15.07 26.56 -13.87
CA ARG A 113 -14.90 27.51 -14.97
C ARG A 113 -15.87 27.28 -16.12
N MET A 114 -16.27 26.03 -16.39
CA MET A 114 -17.25 25.70 -17.44
C MET A 114 -18.69 26.00 -17.02
N GLN A 115 -18.98 25.98 -15.71
CA GLN A 115 -20.30 26.26 -15.15
C GLN A 115 -20.57 27.76 -14.92
N ALA A 116 -19.55 28.61 -15.01
CA ALA A 116 -19.63 30.06 -14.83
C ALA A 116 -20.03 30.78 -16.13
#